data_AF-A0A7S1A6D8-F1
#
_entry.id   AF-A0A7S1A6D8-F1
#
_cell.length_a   1.000
_cell.length_b   1.000
_cell.length_c   1.000
_cell.angle_alpha   90.00
_cell.angle_beta   90.00
_cell.angle_gamma   90.00
#
_symmetry.space_group_name_H-M   'P 1'
#
loop_
_entity.id
_entity.type
_entity.pdbx_description
1 polymer ?
#
loop_
_entity_poly.entity_id
_entity_poly.type
_entity_poly.pdbx_seq_one_letter_code
_entity_poly.pdbx_strand_id
1 'polypeptide(L)'
;RKEFMSGLSKFSTELADGIRSLTGGVQLRKWAPQFEIDPHTKSPSEVVQNADFVAHYEMLLEEWCRQIEDYLEQPIQAANNREDPGPRTELEYWQARIQRIISITEQLKGKECKAVFNVLTAATKVSEVNPKSRQTVFNALRRWKQVELSITEASNEAKDNVKYLSTLDKFIEPLYVGTPATVIDALPA
;
A
#
# COMPACT_ATOMS: atom_id res chain seq x y z
N ARG A 1 -32.04 14.21 -11.09
CA ARG A 1 -32.47 13.04 -10.27
C ARG A 1 -31.76 11.75 -10.69
N LYS A 2 -31.74 11.35 -11.98
CA LYS A 2 -30.99 10.16 -12.45
C LYS A 2 -29.47 10.28 -12.23
N GLU A 3 -28.86 11.42 -12.54
CA GLU A 3 -27.42 11.65 -12.30
C GLU A 3 -27.03 11.56 -10.83
N PHE A 4 -27.84 12.16 -9.95
CA PHE A 4 -27.62 12.06 -8.50
C PHE A 4 -27.69 10.60 -8.00
N MET A 5 -28.68 9.82 -8.47
CA MET A 5 -28.80 8.41 -8.10
C MET A 5 -27.65 7.57 -8.67
N SER A 6 -27.16 7.89 -9.87
CA SER A 6 -25.97 7.27 -10.46
C SER A 6 -24.72 7.58 -9.63
N GLY A 7 -24.52 8.85 -9.26
CA GLY A 7 -23.42 9.27 -8.37
C GLY A 7 -23.46 8.60 -7.00
N LEU A 8 -24.66 8.46 -6.41
CA LEU A 8 -24.83 7.77 -5.12
C LEU A 8 -24.55 6.27 -5.23
N SER A 9 -24.95 5.62 -6.33
CA SER A 9 -24.64 4.21 -6.59
C SER A 9 -23.15 3.99 -6.80
N LYS A 10 -22.48 4.88 -7.53
CA LYS A 10 -21.02 4.84 -7.74
C LYS A 10 -20.29 5.01 -6.40
N PHE A 11 -20.66 6.01 -5.61
CA PHE A 11 -20.10 6.22 -4.27
C PHE A 11 -20.31 5.02 -3.34
N SER A 12 -21.52 4.43 -3.33
CA SER A 12 -21.79 3.23 -2.52
C SER A 12 -20.93 2.04 -2.95
N THR A 13 -20.64 1.91 -4.24
CA THR A 13 -19.78 0.85 -4.78
C THR A 13 -18.33 1.10 -4.39
N GLU A 14 -17.83 2.32 -4.60
CA GLU A 14 -16.49 2.76 -4.18
C GLU A 14 -16.27 2.57 -2.66
N LEU A 15 -17.29 2.87 -1.85
CA LEU A 15 -17.24 2.68 -0.41
C LEU A 15 -17.26 1.20 0.00
N ALA A 16 -18.09 0.38 -0.67
CA ALA A 16 -18.11 -1.06 -0.44
C ALA A 16 -16.79 -1.73 -0.87
N ASP A 17 -16.18 -1.28 -1.98
CA ASP A 17 -14.86 -1.72 -2.43
C ASP A 17 -13.76 -1.23 -1.50
N GLY A 18 -13.86 0.00 -0.98
CA GLY A 18 -12.96 0.52 0.05
C GLY A 18 -13.02 -0.32 1.33
N ILE A 19 -14.21 -0.72 1.78
CA ILE A 19 -14.41 -1.59 2.94
C ILE A 19 -13.90 -3.02 2.67
N ARG A 20 -14.16 -3.58 1.47
CA ARG A 20 -13.62 -4.88 1.05
C ARG A 20 -12.10 -4.86 0.94
N SER A 21 -11.51 -3.78 0.46
CA SER A 21 -10.06 -3.57 0.43
C SER A 21 -9.49 -3.43 1.84
N LEU A 22 -10.22 -2.83 2.77
CA LEU A 22 -9.84 -2.78 4.19
C LEU A 22 -9.87 -4.17 4.85
N THR A 23 -10.78 -5.04 4.44
CA THR A 23 -10.99 -6.38 5.02
C THR A 23 -10.25 -7.50 4.29
N GLY A 24 -9.85 -7.30 3.04
CA GLY A 24 -9.11 -8.26 2.20
C GLY A 24 -7.70 -7.83 1.80
N GLY A 25 -7.22 -6.69 2.29
CA GLY A 25 -5.86 -6.21 2.03
C GLY A 25 -4.78 -6.95 2.83
N VAL A 26 -3.52 -6.80 2.43
CA VAL A 26 -2.39 -7.33 3.21
C VAL A 26 -2.46 -6.81 4.65
N GLN A 27 -2.25 -7.71 5.61
CA GLN A 27 -2.10 -7.33 7.01
C GLN A 27 -0.67 -7.59 7.40
N LEU A 28 0.07 -6.53 7.72
CA LEU A 28 1.44 -6.65 8.17
C LEU A 28 1.49 -7.47 9.45
N ARG A 29 2.41 -8.44 9.47
CA ARG A 29 2.60 -9.34 10.63
C ARG A 29 2.74 -8.52 11.91
N LYS A 30 2.01 -8.92 12.96
CA LYS A 30 2.16 -8.32 14.29
C LYS A 30 3.42 -8.83 14.99
N TRP A 31 4.04 -8.00 15.83
CA TRP A 31 5.04 -8.45 16.78
C TRP A 31 4.43 -9.50 17.71
N ALA A 32 5.25 -10.41 18.23
CA ALA A 32 4.75 -11.37 19.19
C ALA A 32 4.53 -10.67 20.54
N PRO A 33 3.53 -11.06 21.36
CA PRO A 33 3.15 -10.34 22.58
C PRO A 33 4.31 -10.11 23.56
N GLN A 34 5.28 -11.03 23.65
CA GLN A 34 6.46 -10.90 24.50
C GLN A 34 7.39 -9.75 24.08
N PHE A 35 7.34 -9.36 22.81
CA PHE A 35 8.12 -8.27 22.23
C PHE A 35 7.32 -6.96 22.15
N GLU A 36 6.11 -6.87 22.70
CA GLU A 36 5.41 -5.59 22.78
C GLU A 36 6.16 -4.63 23.71
N ILE A 37 6.34 -3.38 23.24
CA ILE A 37 6.89 -2.30 24.06
C ILE A 37 5.72 -1.64 24.78
N ASP A 38 5.66 -1.87 26.08
CA ASP A 38 4.82 -1.09 26.98
C ASP A 38 5.63 0.12 27.47
N PRO A 39 5.23 1.36 27.11
CA PRO A 39 5.93 2.59 27.48
C PRO A 39 6.02 2.80 29.01
N HIS A 40 5.17 2.14 29.79
CA HIS A 40 5.14 2.27 31.24
C HIS A 40 6.12 1.32 31.95
N THR A 41 6.59 0.27 31.28
CA THR A 41 7.37 -0.79 31.91
C THR A 41 8.73 -1.05 31.29
N LYS A 42 8.98 -0.61 30.04
CA LYS A 42 10.27 -0.81 29.36
C LYS A 42 10.83 0.53 28.90
N SER A 43 12.06 0.86 29.32
CA SER A 43 12.74 2.03 28.78
C SER A 43 13.24 1.76 27.35
N PRO A 44 13.21 2.73 26.43
CA PRO A 44 13.74 2.53 25.07
C PRO A 44 15.20 2.07 25.04
N SER A 45 16.00 2.48 26.03
CA SER A 45 17.38 2.05 26.22
C SER A 45 17.52 0.56 26.55
N GLU A 46 16.66 0.03 27.43
CA GLU A 46 16.67 -1.40 27.77
C GLU A 46 16.31 -2.29 26.58
N VAL A 47 15.31 -1.86 25.79
CA VAL A 47 14.85 -2.62 24.62
C VAL A 47 15.95 -2.75 23.57
N VAL A 48 16.71 -1.68 23.33
CA VAL A 48 17.79 -1.67 22.34
C VAL A 48 18.98 -2.53 22.77
N GLN A 49 19.24 -2.65 24.07
CA GLN A 49 20.30 -3.49 24.62
C GLN A 49 19.93 -4.98 24.67
N ASN A 50 18.64 -5.31 24.54
CA ASN A 50 18.18 -6.69 24.54
C ASN A 50 18.30 -7.31 23.13
N ALA A 51 19.25 -8.24 22.97
CA ALA A 51 19.52 -8.91 21.71
C ALA A 51 18.30 -9.66 21.13
N ASP A 52 17.43 -10.21 21.98
CA ASP A 52 16.24 -10.94 21.53
C ASP A 52 15.21 -10.00 20.90
N PHE A 53 15.06 -8.78 21.45
CA PHE A 53 14.19 -7.75 20.86
C PHE A 53 14.72 -7.30 19.51
N VAL A 54 16.02 -7.02 19.42
CA VAL A 54 16.65 -6.58 18.17
C VAL A 54 16.51 -7.66 17.09
N ALA A 55 16.80 -8.93 17.42
CA ALA A 55 16.68 -10.04 16.48
C ALA A 55 15.22 -10.28 16.02
N HIS A 56 14.25 -10.21 16.93
CA HIS A 56 12.83 -10.34 16.57
C HIS A 56 12.36 -9.19 15.67
N TYR A 57 12.78 -7.96 15.96
CA TYR A 57 12.43 -6.79 15.16
C TYR A 57 13.09 -6.79 13.78
N GLU A 58 14.34 -7.27 13.68
CA GLU A 58 15.01 -7.47 12.40
C GLU A 58 14.22 -8.43 11.51
N MET A 59 13.89 -9.61 12.04
CA MET A 59 13.05 -10.60 11.34
C MET A 59 11.69 -10.03 10.93
N LEU A 60 11.06 -9.25 11.82
CA LEU A 60 9.76 -8.65 11.56
C LEU A 60 9.84 -7.61 10.43
N LEU A 61 10.88 -6.79 10.41
CA LEU A 61 11.11 -5.80 9.37
C LEU A 61 11.36 -6.47 8.00
N GLU A 62 12.12 -7.56 7.97
CA GLU A 62 12.34 -8.33 6.74
C GLU A 62 11.04 -8.95 6.20
N GLU A 63 10.23 -9.51 7.09
CA GLU A 63 8.92 -10.07 6.72
C GLU A 63 7.97 -8.98 6.21
N TRP A 64 7.97 -7.79 6.82
CA TRP A 64 7.20 -6.65 6.29
C TRP A 64 7.66 -6.23 4.90
N CYS A 65 8.98 -6.18 4.66
CA CYS A 65 9.49 -5.88 3.31
C CYS A 65 8.91 -6.86 2.29
N ARG A 66 9.00 -8.16 2.57
CA ARG A 66 8.49 -9.22 1.70
C ARG A 66 6.98 -9.10 1.48
N GLN A 67 6.21 -8.91 2.56
CA GLN A 67 4.75 -8.78 2.48
C GLN A 67 4.32 -7.59 1.62
N ILE A 68 5.04 -6.47 1.72
CA ILE A 68 4.76 -5.26 0.95
C ILE A 68 5.13 -5.46 -0.52
N GLU A 69 6.33 -5.97 -0.79
CA GLU A 69 6.81 -6.27 -2.15
C GLU A 69 5.83 -7.23 -2.85
N ASP A 70 5.52 -8.37 -2.23
CA ASP A 70 4.58 -9.36 -2.75
C ASP A 70 3.20 -8.73 -3.04
N TYR A 71 2.69 -7.89 -2.12
CA TYR A 71 1.36 -7.29 -2.27
C TYR A 71 1.31 -6.19 -3.35
N LEU A 72 2.39 -5.42 -3.53
CA LEU A 72 2.51 -4.41 -4.58
C LEU A 72 2.55 -5.04 -5.99
N GLU A 73 3.16 -6.22 -6.12
CA GLU A 73 3.30 -6.96 -7.38
C GLU A 73 2.11 -7.86 -7.70
N GLN A 74 1.32 -8.27 -6.70
CA GLN A 74 0.16 -9.13 -6.90
C GLN A 74 -0.83 -8.54 -7.94
N PRO A 75 -1.35 -9.35 -8.88
CA PRO A 75 -2.34 -8.89 -9.84
C PRO A 75 -3.57 -8.32 -9.13
N ILE A 76 -4.04 -7.15 -9.56
CA ILE A 76 -5.31 -6.60 -9.09
C ILE A 76 -6.40 -7.21 -9.98
N GLN A 77 -7.18 -8.12 -9.41
CA GLN A 77 -8.23 -8.86 -10.14
C GLN A 77 -9.43 -8.01 -10.59
N ALA A 78 -9.40 -6.68 -10.41
CA ALA A 78 -10.51 -5.79 -10.74
C ALA A 78 -10.95 -5.87 -12.21
N ALA A 79 -10.06 -6.26 -13.13
CA ALA A 79 -10.30 -6.17 -14.58
C ALA A 79 -10.11 -7.47 -15.39
N ASN A 80 -9.28 -8.42 -14.95
CA ASN A 80 -8.77 -9.49 -15.84
C ASN A 80 -9.75 -10.63 -16.16
N ASN A 81 -10.91 -10.70 -15.51
CA ASN A 81 -11.86 -11.82 -15.70
C ASN A 81 -13.07 -11.46 -16.57
N ARG A 82 -13.11 -10.26 -17.19
CA ARG A 82 -14.20 -9.88 -18.10
C ARG A 82 -13.83 -10.26 -19.54
N GLU A 83 -14.76 -10.88 -20.25
CA GLU A 83 -14.60 -11.34 -21.64
C GLU A 83 -14.42 -10.17 -22.64
N ASP A 84 -14.76 -8.94 -22.22
CA ASP A 84 -14.59 -7.69 -22.98
C ASP A 84 -14.26 -6.51 -22.04
N PRO A 85 -12.98 -6.33 -21.63
CA PRO A 85 -12.58 -5.23 -20.77
C PRO A 85 -12.49 -3.94 -21.59
N GLY A 86 -13.57 -3.15 -21.58
CA GLY A 86 -13.57 -1.82 -22.16
C GLY A 86 -12.74 -0.79 -21.36
N PRO A 87 -12.43 0.39 -21.93
CA PRO A 87 -11.43 1.34 -21.42
C PRO A 87 -11.61 1.83 -19.96
N ARG A 88 -12.82 1.70 -19.38
CA ARG A 88 -13.05 2.00 -17.96
C ARG A 88 -12.36 1.02 -17.00
N THR A 89 -12.06 -0.21 -17.43
CA THR A 89 -11.40 -1.20 -16.57
C THR A 89 -9.99 -0.79 -16.16
N GLU A 90 -9.29 -0.04 -17.01
CA GLU A 90 -7.98 0.54 -16.68
C GLU A 90 -8.10 1.56 -15.55
N LEU A 91 -9.09 2.44 -15.60
CA LEU A 91 -9.32 3.41 -14.52
C LEU A 91 -9.66 2.70 -13.20
N GLU A 92 -10.52 1.69 -13.24
CA GLU A 92 -10.85 0.85 -12.07
C GLU A 92 -9.61 0.15 -11.50
N TYR A 93 -8.73 -0.38 -12.36
CA TYR A 93 -7.46 -0.99 -11.96
C TYR A 93 -6.56 0.00 -11.21
N TRP A 94 -6.34 1.20 -11.76
CA TRP A 94 -5.48 2.20 -11.13
C TRP A 94 -6.07 2.75 -9.83
N GLN A 95 -7.40 2.90 -9.75
CA GLN A 95 -8.08 3.27 -8.50
C GLN A 95 -7.92 2.19 -7.42
N ALA A 96 -8.06 0.91 -7.78
CA ALA A 96 -7.80 -0.20 -6.87
C ALA A 96 -6.33 -0.25 -6.43
N ARG A 97 -5.39 0.09 -7.33
CA ARG A 97 -3.96 0.20 -7.00
C ARG A 97 -3.69 1.32 -6.00
N ILE A 98 -4.35 2.47 -6.11
CA ILE A 98 -4.28 3.54 -5.11
C ILE A 98 -4.77 3.05 -3.75
N GLN A 99 -5.93 2.39 -3.69
CA GLN A 99 -6.48 1.88 -2.41
C GLN A 99 -5.53 0.88 -1.76
N ARG A 100 -4.90 0.02 -2.56
CA ARG A 100 -3.88 -0.91 -2.11
C ARG A 100 -2.70 -0.19 -1.43
N ILE A 101 -2.15 0.83 -2.08
CA ILE A 101 -1.01 1.60 -1.56
C ILE A 101 -1.38 2.38 -0.30
N ILE A 102 -2.58 2.96 -0.24
CA ILE A 102 -3.08 3.63 0.96
C ILE A 102 -3.17 2.66 2.13
N SER A 103 -3.70 1.46 1.92
CA SER A 103 -3.81 0.42 2.95
C SER A 103 -2.45 0.06 3.56
N ILE A 104 -1.41 -0.11 2.74
CA ILE A 104 -0.04 -0.33 3.22
C ILE A 104 0.43 0.89 4.02
N THR A 105 0.30 2.09 3.45
CA THR A 105 0.80 3.33 4.03
C THR A 105 0.18 3.62 5.40
N GLU A 106 -1.10 3.33 5.60
CA GLU A 106 -1.77 3.50 6.90
C GLU A 106 -1.27 2.52 7.96
N GLN A 107 -0.98 1.27 7.59
CA GLN A 107 -0.39 0.31 8.51
C GLN A 107 1.01 0.74 8.98
N LEU A 108 1.82 1.29 8.08
CA LEU A 108 3.17 1.79 8.39
C LEU A 108 3.18 3.00 9.32
N LYS A 109 2.09 3.77 9.36
CA LYS A 109 1.92 4.87 10.34
C LYS A 109 1.61 4.37 11.75
N GLY A 110 1.32 3.08 11.91
CA GLY A 110 0.99 2.45 13.18
C GLY A 110 2.09 2.56 14.23
N LYS A 111 1.69 2.55 15.51
CA LYS A 111 2.60 2.63 16.66
C LYS A 111 3.71 1.57 16.63
N GLU A 112 3.32 0.38 16.18
CA GLU A 112 4.15 -0.82 16.13
C GLU A 112 5.28 -0.69 15.11
N CYS A 113 4.96 -0.32 13.87
CA CYS A 113 5.97 -0.12 12.83
C CYS A 113 6.97 0.97 13.19
N LYS A 114 6.48 2.08 13.76
CA LYS A 114 7.35 3.15 14.28
C LYS A 114 8.27 2.68 15.40
N ALA A 115 7.75 1.91 16.34
CA ALA A 115 8.53 1.38 17.47
C ALA A 115 9.64 0.43 17.00
N VAL A 116 9.31 -0.53 16.13
CA VAL A 116 10.28 -1.46 15.52
C VAL A 116 11.40 -0.70 14.80
N PHE A 117 11.05 0.25 13.93
CA PHE A 117 12.02 1.04 13.18
C PHE A 117 12.93 1.88 14.09
N ASN A 118 12.36 2.51 15.12
CA ASN A 118 13.12 3.33 16.07
C ASN A 118 14.12 2.49 16.88
N VAL A 119 13.72 1.32 17.35
CA VAL A 119 14.60 0.40 18.10
C VAL A 119 15.73 -0.09 17.21
N LEU A 120 15.44 -0.57 16.00
CA LEU A 120 16.47 -1.03 15.07
C LEU A 120 17.45 0.09 14.69
N THR A 121 16.94 1.30 14.43
CA THR A 121 17.78 2.47 14.16
C THR A 121 18.68 2.82 15.35
N ALA A 122 18.14 2.77 16.57
CA ALA A 122 18.94 2.99 17.78
C ALA A 122 20.00 1.88 17.98
N ALA A 123 19.66 0.61 17.71
CA ALA A 123 20.58 -0.51 17.81
C ALA A 123 21.81 -0.36 16.90
N THR A 124 21.68 0.29 15.73
CA THR A 124 22.84 0.57 14.86
C THR A 124 23.86 1.54 15.48
N LYS A 125 23.45 2.35 16.46
CA LYS A 125 24.30 3.37 17.11
C LYS A 125 24.97 2.86 18.39
N VAL A 126 24.51 1.72 18.93
CA VAL A 126 25.06 1.16 20.17
C VAL A 126 26.33 0.36 19.86
N SER A 127 27.45 0.78 20.45
CA SER A 127 28.78 0.20 20.20
C SER A 127 28.96 -1.21 20.77
N GLU A 128 28.18 -1.55 21.80
CA GLU A 128 28.27 -2.83 22.54
C GLU A 128 27.58 -4.01 21.82
N VAL A 129 26.79 -3.74 20.77
CA VAL A 129 26.13 -4.80 19.98
C VAL A 129 27.18 -5.53 19.14
N ASN A 130 27.11 -6.86 19.09
CA ASN A 130 27.96 -7.70 18.25
C ASN A 130 28.02 -7.15 16.80
N PRO A 131 29.22 -6.92 16.22
CA PRO A 131 29.38 -6.36 14.87
C PRO A 131 28.56 -7.09 13.79
N LYS A 132 28.38 -8.41 13.90
CA LYS A 132 27.59 -9.19 12.96
C LYS A 132 26.11 -8.83 13.00
N SER A 133 25.52 -8.72 14.19
CA SER A 133 24.11 -8.32 14.37
C SER A 133 23.87 -6.87 13.93
N ARG A 134 24.82 -5.98 14.19
CA ARG A 134 24.75 -4.59 13.70
C ARG A 134 24.69 -4.51 12.17
N GLN A 135 25.47 -5.35 11.49
CA GLN A 135 25.50 -5.40 10.02
C GLN A 135 24.18 -5.92 9.45
N THR A 136 23.58 -6.95 10.04
CA THR A 136 22.31 -7.52 9.55
C THR A 136 21.16 -6.54 9.77
N VAL A 137 21.09 -5.88 10.93
CA VAL A 137 20.14 -4.78 11.19
C VAL A 137 20.33 -3.63 10.18
N PHE A 138 21.56 -3.24 9.87
CA PHE A 138 21.83 -2.20 8.87
C PHE A 138 21.31 -2.61 7.48
N ASN A 139 21.50 -3.87 7.08
CA ASN A 139 21.01 -4.38 5.80
C ASN A 139 19.47 -4.41 5.76
N ALA A 140 18.81 -4.83 6.84
CA ALA A 140 17.36 -4.82 6.96
C ALA A 140 16.79 -3.39 6.85
N LEU A 141 17.39 -2.41 7.54
CA LEU A 141 17.03 -1.00 7.42
C LEU A 141 17.29 -0.42 6.03
N ARG A 142 18.33 -0.89 5.33
CA ARG A 142 18.61 -0.48 3.94
C ARG A 142 17.54 -1.03 2.99
N ARG A 143 17.14 -2.30 3.12
CA ARG A 143 16.06 -2.89 2.33
C ARG A 143 14.75 -2.17 2.60
N TRP A 144 14.44 -1.88 3.86
CA TRP A 144 13.27 -1.10 4.25
C TRP A 144 13.17 0.23 3.49
N LYS A 145 14.28 0.98 3.39
CA LYS A 145 14.31 2.24 2.62
C LYS A 145 14.02 2.04 1.12
N GLN A 146 14.43 0.91 0.54
CA GLN A 146 14.12 0.59 -0.86
C GLN A 146 12.62 0.30 -1.03
N VAL A 147 12.02 -0.40 -0.07
CA VAL A 147 10.56 -0.64 -0.04
C VAL A 147 9.79 0.67 0.09
N GLU A 148 10.21 1.58 0.98
CA GLU A 148 9.59 2.91 1.11
C GLU A 148 9.66 3.73 -0.19
N LEU A 149 10.79 3.65 -0.90
CA LEU A 149 10.94 4.29 -2.20
C LEU A 149 9.98 3.67 -3.23
N SER A 150 9.91 2.34 -3.31
CA SER A 150 9.01 1.62 -4.22
C SER A 150 7.53 1.95 -3.96
N ILE A 151 7.10 2.02 -2.69
CA ILE A 151 5.75 2.48 -2.32
C ILE A 151 5.49 3.89 -2.86
N THR A 152 6.47 4.79 -2.72
CA THR A 152 6.35 6.19 -3.14
C THR A 152 6.25 6.30 -4.67
N GLU A 153 7.10 5.57 -5.39
CA GLU A 153 7.10 5.51 -6.86
C GLU A 153 5.77 4.95 -7.38
N ALA A 154 5.33 3.81 -6.84
CA ALA A 154 4.04 3.21 -7.19
C ALA A 154 2.85 4.15 -6.88
N SER A 155 2.94 4.93 -5.79
CA SER A 155 1.90 5.91 -5.43
C SER A 155 1.80 7.03 -6.45
N ASN A 156 2.95 7.55 -6.91
CA ASN A 156 3.00 8.63 -7.89
C ASN A 156 2.50 8.13 -9.25
N GLU A 157 3.00 6.97 -9.70
CA GLU A 157 2.54 6.32 -10.93
C GLU A 157 1.02 6.13 -10.95
N ALA A 158 0.46 5.56 -9.88
CA ALA A 158 -0.98 5.31 -9.82
C ALA A 158 -1.80 6.62 -9.83
N LYS A 159 -1.34 7.67 -9.15
CA LYS A 159 -2.00 8.99 -9.17
C LYS A 159 -1.96 9.63 -10.55
N ASP A 160 -0.80 9.59 -11.21
CA ASP A 160 -0.63 10.17 -12.53
C ASP A 160 -1.49 9.44 -13.57
N ASN A 161 -1.55 8.11 -13.51
CA ASN A 161 -2.41 7.31 -14.38
C ASN A 161 -3.90 7.57 -14.14
N VAL A 162 -4.36 7.62 -12.88
CA VAL A 162 -5.76 8.00 -12.58
C VAL A 162 -6.07 9.39 -13.11
N LYS A 163 -5.18 10.36 -12.91
CA LYS A 163 -5.36 11.73 -13.40
C LYS A 163 -5.46 11.76 -14.93
N TYR A 164 -4.56 11.08 -15.62
CA TYR A 164 -4.55 11.02 -17.09
C TYR A 164 -5.81 10.34 -17.63
N LEU A 165 -6.14 9.14 -17.16
CA LEU A 165 -7.32 8.39 -17.60
C LEU A 165 -8.63 9.14 -17.32
N SER A 166 -8.71 9.87 -16.21
CA SER A 166 -9.87 10.73 -15.91
C SER A 166 -10.06 11.85 -16.93
N THR A 167 -8.99 12.33 -17.59
CA THR A 167 -9.13 13.33 -18.67
C THR A 167 -9.71 12.74 -19.95
N LEU A 168 -9.58 11.43 -20.14
CA LEU A 168 -10.11 10.69 -21.29
C LEU A 168 -11.57 10.27 -21.11
N ASP A 169 -12.08 10.27 -19.88
CA ASP A 169 -13.42 9.77 -19.54
C ASP A 169 -14.53 10.42 -20.39
N LYS A 170 -14.41 11.73 -20.68
CA LYS A 170 -15.37 12.45 -21.53
C LYS A 170 -15.44 11.96 -22.99
N PHE A 171 -14.37 11.34 -23.50
CA PHE A 171 -14.31 10.75 -24.84
C PHE A 171 -14.71 9.27 -24.84
N ILE A 172 -14.59 8.63 -23.69
CA ILE A 172 -14.96 7.23 -23.48
C ILE A 172 -16.46 7.09 -23.19
N GLU A 173 -17.07 8.06 -22.49
CA GLU A 173 -18.49 8.06 -22.13
C GLU A 173 -19.44 7.80 -23.32
N PRO A 174 -19.29 8.46 -24.50
CA PRO A 174 -20.17 8.22 -25.65
C PRO A 174 -20.15 6.78 -26.16
N LEU A 175 -19.07 6.04 -25.95
CA LEU A 175 -18.95 4.63 -26.35
C LEU A 175 -19.88 3.71 -25.53
N TYR A 176 -20.26 4.12 -24.32
CA TYR A 176 -21.10 3.31 -23.42
C TYR A 176 -22.57 3.72 -23.44
N VAL A 177 -22.86 5.01 -23.58
CA VAL A 177 -24.23 5.56 -23.43
C VAL A 177 -24.70 6.40 -24.62
N GLY A 178 -23.82 6.62 -25.60
CA GLY A 178 -24.10 7.44 -26.78
C GLY A 178 -24.92 6.72 -27.84
N THR A 179 -25.48 7.52 -28.75
CA THR A 179 -26.00 7.03 -30.04
C THR A 179 -24.85 6.83 -31.04
N PRO A 180 -25.05 6.05 -32.11
CA PRO A 180 -24.01 5.88 -33.14
C PRO A 180 -23.49 7.21 -33.72
N ALA A 181 -24.35 8.23 -33.87
CA ALA A 181 -23.93 9.55 -34.33
C ALA A 181 -23.00 10.25 -33.32
N THR A 182 -23.35 10.23 -32.03
CA THR A 182 -22.50 10.81 -30.97
C THR A 182 -21.19 10.07 -30.77
N VAL A 183 -21.13 8.77 -31.10
CA VAL A 183 -19.88 8.01 -31.10
C VAL A 183 -18.97 8.47 -32.24
N ILE A 184 -19.51 8.68 -33.44
CA ILE A 184 -18.76 9.20 -34.59
C ILE A 184 -18.21 10.61 -34.28
N ASP A 185 -19.02 11.48 -33.69
CA ASP A 185 -18.61 12.85 -33.33
C ASP A 185 -17.56 12.90 -32.19
N ALA A 186 -17.50 11.88 -31.35
CA ALA A 186 -16.57 11.78 -30.23
C ALA A 186 -15.20 11.20 -30.61
N LEU A 187 -15.10 10.52 -31.76
CA LEU A 187 -13.85 10.00 -32.29
C LEU A 187 -13.14 11.11 -33.09
N PRO A 188 -11.86 11.41 -32.79
CA PRO A 188 -11.11 12.33 -33.64
C PRO A 188 -10.89 11.71 -35.04
N ALA A 189 -10.75 12.56 -36.06
CA ALA A 189 -10.40 12.16 -37.42
C ALA A 189 -9.04 11.45 -37.50
#